data_AF-A0A7K1A9T9-F1
#
_entry.id   AF-A0A7K1A9T9-F1
#
_cell.length_a   1.000
_cell.length_b   1.000
_cell.length_c   1.000
_cell.angle_alpha   90.00
_cell.angle_beta   90.00
_cell.angle_gamma   90.00
#
_symmetry.space_group_name_H-M   'P 1'
#
loop_
_entity.id
_entity.type
_entity.pdbx_description
1 polymer ?
#
loop_
_entity_poly.entity_id
_entity_poly.type
_entity_poly.pdbx_seq_one_letter_code
_entity_poly.pdbx_strand_id
1 'polypeptide(L)' 'MTETTSYDLNLTPAALAKISALIASEASEDKLRLRIEVKPGGCQGMNYELFFDETLDSEDLTFPF' A
#
# COMPACT_ATOMS: atom_id res chain seq x y z
N MET A 1 8.16 23.59 -0.82
CA MET A 1 7.67 23.06 0.48
C MET A 1 6.84 21.84 0.13
N THR A 2 7.30 20.64 0.48
CA THR A 2 6.57 19.40 0.20
C THR A 2 5.60 19.16 1.37
N GLU A 3 4.31 19.42 1.14
CA GLU A 3 3.25 19.12 2.08
C GLU A 3 3.07 17.59 2.13
N THR A 4 3.63 16.95 3.16
CA THR A 4 3.30 15.56 3.48
C THR A 4 1.95 15.56 4.18
N THR A 5 0.87 15.38 3.42
CA THR A 5 -0.44 15.05 3.99
C THR A 5 -0.27 13.77 4.80
N SER A 6 -0.20 13.91 6.12
CA SER A 6 0.10 12.82 7.04
C SER A 6 -1.14 11.93 7.20
N TYR A 7 -1.31 10.98 6.29
CA TYR A 7 -2.21 9.86 6.53
C TYR A 7 -1.52 8.92 7.52
N ASP A 8 -2.10 8.76 8.70
CA ASP A 8 -1.56 7.91 9.77
C ASP A 8 -1.85 6.43 9.43
N LEU A 9 -0.98 5.84 8.61
CA LEU A 9 -1.05 4.42 8.26
C LEU A 9 -0.07 3.63 9.12
N ASN A 10 -0.58 2.99 10.17
CA ASN A 10 0.22 2.17 11.07
C ASN A 10 0.27 0.72 10.59
N LEU A 11 1.42 0.31 10.04
CA LEU A 11 1.69 -1.10 9.78
C LEU A 11 2.24 -1.77 11.04
N THR A 12 1.61 -2.88 11.44
CA THR A 12 2.14 -3.68 12.55
C THR A 12 3.42 -4.42 12.13
N PRO A 13 4.30 -4.76 13.07
CA PRO A 13 5.51 -5.54 12.77
C PRO A 13 5.21 -6.87 12.06
N ALA A 14 4.11 -7.52 12.43
CA ALA A 14 3.66 -8.77 11.78
C ALA A 14 3.20 -8.54 10.34
N ALA A 15 2.52 -7.41 10.06
CA ALA A 15 2.13 -7.05 8.70
C ALA A 15 3.36 -6.78 7.82
N LEU A 16 4.32 -6.00 8.33
CA LEU A 16 5.59 -5.71 7.62
C LEU A 16 6.35 -6.99 7.26
N ALA A 17 6.47 -7.92 8.20
CA ALA A 17 7.14 -9.19 7.96
C ALA A 17 6.44 -10.00 6.86
N LYS A 18 5.10 -10.02 6.86
CA LYS A 18 4.32 -10.74 5.84
C LYS A 18 4.43 -10.06 4.46
N ILE A 19 4.33 -8.73 4.41
CA ILE A 19 4.47 -7.97 3.17
C ILE A 19 5.85 -8.20 2.55
N SER A 20 6.90 -8.09 3.38
CA SER A 20 8.28 -8.33 2.93
C SER A 20 8.50 -9.76 2.44
N ALA A 21 7.92 -10.75 3.12
CA ALA A 21 8.00 -12.15 2.70
C ALA A 21 7.25 -12.40 1.38
N LEU A 22 6.09 -11.77 1.18
CA LEU A 22 5.32 -11.89 -0.06
C LEU A 22 6.05 -11.23 -1.24
N ILE A 23 6.60 -10.02 -1.06
CA ILE A 23 7.41 -9.34 -2.07
C ILE A 23 8.63 -10.17 -2.45
N ALA A 24 9.35 -10.72 -1.44
CA ALA A 24 10.52 -11.55 -1.69
C ALA A 24 10.17 -12.87 -2.41
N SER A 25 8.97 -13.41 -2.19
CA SER A 25 8.52 -14.66 -2.81
C SER A 25 8.08 -14.49 -4.27
N GLU A 26 7.64 -13.30 -4.67
CA GLU A 26 7.22 -12.99 -6.05
C GLU A 26 8.40 -12.79 -7.02
N ALA A 27 9.65 -12.90 -6.52
CA ALA A 27 10.90 -12.95 -7.29
C ALA A 27 10.96 -11.94 -8.45
N SER A 28 10.50 -10.70 -8.23
CA SER A 28 10.44 -9.70 -9.28
C SER A 28 11.75 -8.92 -9.37
N GLU A 29 12.30 -8.81 -10.57
CA GLU A 29 13.42 -7.90 -10.89
C GLU A 29 12.99 -6.42 -10.74
N ASP A 30 11.67 -6.19 -10.74
CA ASP A 30 11.01 -4.90 -10.65
C ASP A 30 10.60 -4.52 -9.21
N LYS A 31 10.47 -3.21 -8.98
CA LYS A 31 10.12 -2.66 -7.66
C LYS A 31 8.63 -2.85 -7.35
N LEU A 32 8.27 -4.02 -6.85
CA LEU A 32 6.93 -4.34 -6.40
C LEU A 32 6.56 -3.52 -5.14
N ARG A 33 5.39 -2.88 -5.14
CA ARG A 33 4.88 -2.05 -4.03
C ARG A 33 3.54 -2.58 -3.55
N LEU A 34 3.25 -2.39 -2.27
CA LEU A 34 1.90 -2.62 -1.74
C LEU A 34 1.03 -1.40 -2.07
N ARG A 35 -0.02 -1.59 -2.87
CA ARG A 35 -1.05 -0.59 -3.14
C ARG A 35 -2.28 -0.86 -2.27
N ILE A 36 -2.91 0.22 -1.81
CA ILE A 36 -4.13 0.20 -1.01
C ILE A 36 -5.19 1.01 -1.74
N GLU A 37 -6.23 0.34 -2.21
CA GLU A 37 -7.40 0.98 -2.82
C GLU A 37 -8.52 1.12 -1.79
N VAL A 38 -9.14 2.31 -1.77
CA VAL A 38 -10.32 2.58 -0.94
C VAL A 38 -11.52 2.76 -1.85
N LYS A 39 -12.51 1.88 -1.76
CA LYS A 39 -13.76 1.97 -2.54
C LYS A 39 -14.94 2.28 -1.62
N PRO A 40 -15.85 3.18 -2.01
CA PRO A 40 -17.03 3.49 -1.21
C PRO A 40 -17.93 2.24 -1.14
N GLY A 41 -18.11 1.71 0.07
CA GLY A 41 -18.92 0.54 0.35
C GLY A 41 -20.32 0.93 0.85
N GLY A 42 -21.19 1.35 -0.06
CA GLY A 42 -22.62 1.54 0.23
C GLY A 42 -22.92 2.31 1.54
N CYS A 43 -23.94 1.85 2.29
CA CYS A 43 -24.55 2.63 3.37
C CYS A 43 -23.74 2.71 4.69
N GLN A 44 -22.69 1.91 4.87
CA GLN A 44 -22.05 1.75 6.19
C GLN A 44 -20.54 1.44 6.15
N GLY A 45 -19.85 1.48 4.99
CA GLY A 45 -18.45 1.06 4.98
C GLY A 45 -17.59 1.63 3.86
N MET A 46 -16.28 1.56 4.08
CA MET A 46 -15.27 1.65 3.04
C MET A 46 -14.73 0.24 2.82
N ASN A 47 -14.53 -0.15 1.57
CA ASN A 47 -13.80 -1.37 1.24
C ASN A 47 -12.33 -1.02 1.04
N TYR A 48 -11.44 -1.75 1.71
CA TYR A 48 -9.99 -1.59 1.59
C TYR A 48 -9.45 -2.82 0.87
N GLU A 49 -8.95 -2.62 -0.34
CA GLU A 49 -8.32 -3.67 -1.14
C GLU A 49 -6.82 -3.46 -1.13
N LEU A 50 -6.08 -4.53 -0.83
CA LEU A 50 -4.62 -4.52 -0.75
C LEU A 50 -4.09 -5.49 -1.78
N PHE A 51 -3.23 -5.01 -2.67
CA PHE A 51 -2.58 -5.83 -3.68
C PHE A 51 -1.18 -5.30 -3.99
N PHE A 52 -0.38 -6.15 -4.62
CA PHE A 52 0.94 -5.78 -5.07
C PHE A 52 0.88 -5.27 -6.49
N ASP A 53 1.53 -4.14 -6.73
CA ASP A 53 1.54 -3.47 -8.02
C ASP A 53 2.92 -2.87 -8.30
N GLU A 54 3.34 -2.89 -9.55
CA GLU A 54 4.60 -2.32 -10.02
C GLU A 54 4.45 -0.88 -10.53
N THR A 55 3.23 -0.51 -10.92
CA THR A 55 2.92 0.81 -11.47
C THR A 55 2.85 1.85 -10.35
N LEU A 56 3.27 3.06 -10.67
CA LEU A 56 3.11 4.22 -9.79
C LEU A 56 2.51 5.33 -10.62
N ASP A 57 1.32 5.77 -10.25
CA ASP A 57 0.67 6.91 -10.85
C ASP A 57 1.16 8.21 -10.20
N SER A 58 1.05 9.31 -10.93
CA SER A 58 1.32 10.66 -10.43
C SER A 58 0.42 11.08 -9.26
N GLU A 59 -0.77 10.50 -9.16
CA GLU A 59 -1.74 10.79 -8.10
C GLU A 59 -1.58 9.88 -6.86
N ASP A 60 -0.70 8.87 -6.92
CA ASP A 60 -0.48 7.95 -5.79
C ASP A 60 0.26 8.63 -4.63
N LEU A 61 -0.21 8.33 -3.41
CA LEU A 61 0.49 8.67 -2.19
C LEU A 61 1.45 7.54 -1.79
N THR A 62 2.74 7.84 -1.76
CA THR A 62 3.78 6.87 -1.36
C THR A 62 4.20 7.08 0.09
N PHE A 63 4.20 5.99 0.86
CA PHE A 63 4.65 5.97 2.24
C PHE A 63 5.84 5.03 2.40
N PRO A 64 6.98 5.51 2.93
CA PRO A 64 8.06 4.63 3.32
C PRO A 64 7.63 3.84 4.57
N PHE A 65 7.90 2.54 4.58
CA PHE A 65 7.63 1.65 5.71
C PHE A 65 8.86 0.83 6.09
#